data_AF-A0A8H4BH95-F1
#
_entry.id   AF-A0A8H4BH95-F1
#
_cell.length_a   1.000
_cell.length_b   1.000
_cell.length_c   1.000
_cell.angle_alpha   90.00
_cell.angle_beta   90.00
_cell.angle_gamma   90.00
#
_symmetry.space_group_name_H-M   'P 1'
#
loop_
_entity.id
_entity.type
_entity.pdbx_description
1 polymer ?
#
loop_
_entity_poly.entity_id
_entity_poly.type
_entity_poly.pdbx_seq_one_letter_code
_entity_poly.pdbx_strand_id
1 'polypeptide(L)'
;MSASPSPPNSPQSSTSASRRKQLRPPSVVVETLGATTSETKEGLRKINNYLLKKEIGRGAFGTVHLGIDENTNTEYAIKEFSKSRLRKKEQMDLFRSGGPRGRGRGRMMGLGVNRGAAAAAVASNPLDLVRGELAVLKKLNHPHIVRLYEVLDDPSGDSLYMVFDMMHNGVLMDIELDQVAPPYTDDMARRYFKEMMLGIEYLHANDIVHRDIKPDNLLLSKDNVLKIVDFGVSEMFVKGNDKLKKSAGSPAFMAPELCIAKHGEVSGKATDIWSMGVTLYCMIFGKTPFVSGNLLELYEMIKEAPIEYGDDLSDNLLDLFHRILDKNPDTRITMRELREHPWITNDGTETMLSEEENCDIVSEPTEEEMNNAIKSIASIFAVMKAVTKFKRHSRSLSQKSLNQMMEDVKKEDELAEATQRLQV
;
A
#
# COMPACT_ATOMS: atom_id res chain seq x y z
N MET A 1 82.67 -2.60 -12.58
CA MET A 1 81.84 -1.43 -12.22
C MET A 1 80.53 -1.53 -13.01
N SER A 2 79.42 -1.85 -12.36
CA SER A 2 78.03 -1.73 -12.85
C SER A 2 77.14 -2.44 -11.82
N ALA A 3 76.60 -1.73 -10.82
CA ALA A 3 75.30 -1.03 -10.84
C ALA A 3 74.13 -1.99 -10.50
N SER A 4 73.54 -1.75 -9.32
CA SER A 4 72.38 -2.42 -8.74
C SER A 4 71.08 -2.15 -9.52
N PRO A 5 70.10 -3.08 -9.55
CA PRO A 5 68.76 -2.77 -10.01
C PRO A 5 67.85 -2.34 -8.85
N SER A 6 67.20 -1.18 -9.07
CA SER A 6 66.07 -0.62 -8.31
C SER A 6 64.75 -1.32 -8.70
N PRO A 7 63.69 -1.24 -7.87
CA PRO A 7 62.45 -2.02 -8.06
C PRO A 7 61.54 -1.43 -9.17
N PRO A 8 60.65 -2.25 -9.77
CA PRO A 8 59.72 -1.77 -10.78
C PRO A 8 58.53 -1.00 -10.18
N ASN A 9 58.18 0.06 -10.90
CA ASN A 9 57.11 1.02 -10.66
C ASN A 9 55.72 0.41 -10.50
N SER A 10 54.95 0.97 -9.56
CA SER A 10 53.49 0.93 -9.52
C SER A 10 52.89 1.76 -10.66
N PRO A 11 51.80 1.30 -11.32
CA PRO A 11 50.95 2.19 -12.11
C PRO A 11 49.88 2.82 -11.22
N GLN A 12 49.90 4.16 -11.20
CA GLN A 12 48.84 5.00 -10.65
C GLN A 12 47.57 4.94 -11.51
N SER A 13 46.44 4.96 -10.79
CA SER A 13 45.11 5.48 -11.13
C SER A 13 44.86 6.05 -12.54
N SER A 14 43.92 5.44 -13.24
CA SER A 14 43.03 6.06 -14.25
C SER A 14 41.87 5.05 -14.45
N THR A 15 40.58 5.35 -14.46
CA THR A 15 39.76 6.56 -14.55
C THR A 15 38.41 6.21 -13.89
N SER A 16 37.92 7.05 -12.97
CA SER A 16 36.53 6.99 -12.50
C SER A 16 35.61 7.46 -13.64
N ALA A 17 35.21 6.53 -14.50
CA ALA A 17 34.12 6.77 -15.44
C ALA A 17 32.83 6.92 -14.60
N SER A 18 32.38 8.16 -14.44
CA SER A 18 31.04 8.48 -13.95
C SER A 18 30.03 7.72 -14.82
N ARG A 19 29.54 6.58 -14.32
CA ARG A 19 28.36 5.91 -14.88
C ARG A 19 27.22 6.90 -14.75
N ARG A 20 26.88 7.55 -15.86
CA ARG A 20 25.73 8.45 -15.97
C ARG A 20 24.50 7.62 -15.55
N LYS A 21 23.87 8.01 -14.43
CA LYS A 21 22.72 7.34 -13.83
C LYS A 21 21.63 7.16 -14.90
N GLN A 22 21.36 5.93 -15.32
CA GLN A 22 20.18 5.64 -16.15
C GLN A 22 18.98 5.61 -15.20
N LEU A 23 18.45 6.79 -14.91
CA LEU A 23 17.20 6.92 -14.16
C LEU A 23 16.09 6.18 -14.91
N ARG A 24 15.28 5.40 -14.20
CA ARG A 24 14.06 4.83 -14.78
C ARG A 24 13.19 5.97 -15.29
N PRO A 25 12.66 5.90 -16.53
CA PRO A 25 11.77 6.93 -17.02
C PRO A 25 10.55 7.03 -16.07
N PRO A 26 10.04 8.23 -15.79
CA PRO A 26 8.89 8.39 -14.91
C PRO A 26 7.71 7.56 -15.42
N SER A 27 6.98 6.90 -14.52
CA SER A 27 5.74 6.21 -14.88
C SER A 27 4.68 7.27 -15.17
N VAL A 28 4.50 7.60 -16.45
CA VAL A 28 3.39 8.46 -16.86
C VAL A 28 2.12 7.62 -16.81
N VAL A 29 1.29 7.85 -15.80
CA VAL A 29 -0.07 7.31 -15.73
C VAL A 29 -0.97 8.17 -16.60
N VAL A 30 -1.64 7.56 -17.57
CA VAL A 30 -2.59 8.24 -18.45
C VAL A 30 -3.90 8.49 -17.69
N GLU A 31 -4.49 9.67 -17.85
CA GLU A 31 -5.78 10.02 -17.27
C GLU A 31 -6.78 10.36 -18.37
N THR A 32 -7.87 9.60 -18.43
CA THR A 32 -8.93 9.80 -19.42
C THR A 32 -10.24 10.11 -18.73
N LEU A 33 -10.59 11.40 -18.65
CA LEU A 33 -11.73 11.92 -17.90
C LEU A 33 -13.08 11.89 -18.64
N GLY A 34 -13.08 11.36 -19.87
CA GLY A 34 -14.25 11.23 -20.72
C GLY A 34 -14.35 9.83 -21.29
N ALA A 35 -14.07 8.82 -20.47
CA ALA A 35 -14.09 7.44 -20.93
C ALA A 35 -15.49 7.05 -21.38
N THR A 36 -15.60 6.43 -22.55
CA THR A 36 -16.88 5.97 -23.10
C THR A 36 -17.00 4.47 -22.95
N THR A 37 -18.15 4.03 -22.45
CA THR A 37 -18.49 2.61 -22.34
C THR A 37 -19.44 2.21 -23.47
N SER A 38 -19.25 1.02 -24.02
CA SER A 38 -20.10 0.43 -25.06
C SER A 38 -20.18 -1.08 -24.89
N GLU A 39 -21.08 -1.72 -25.63
CA GLU A 39 -21.20 -3.17 -25.67
C GLU A 39 -20.93 -3.67 -27.10
N THR A 40 -20.13 -4.73 -27.21
CA THR A 40 -19.84 -5.37 -28.49
C THR A 40 -21.03 -6.21 -28.95
N LYS A 41 -21.03 -6.63 -30.23
CA LYS A 41 -22.07 -7.53 -30.77
C LYS A 41 -22.16 -8.88 -30.03
N GLU A 42 -21.09 -9.28 -29.35
CA GLU A 42 -20.99 -10.50 -28.58
C GLU A 42 -21.42 -10.31 -27.11
N GLY A 43 -21.90 -9.12 -26.73
CA GLY A 43 -22.33 -8.81 -25.36
C GLY A 43 -21.20 -8.49 -24.40
N LEU A 44 -19.96 -8.33 -24.88
CA LEU A 44 -18.82 -7.94 -24.05
C LEU A 44 -18.80 -6.42 -23.85
N ARG A 45 -18.57 -5.99 -22.61
CA ARG A 45 -18.38 -4.58 -22.26
C ARG A 45 -17.04 -4.08 -22.77
N LYS A 46 -17.04 -2.89 -23.34
CA LYS A 46 -15.86 -2.19 -23.83
C LYS A 46 -15.78 -0.83 -23.18
N ILE A 47 -14.58 -0.42 -22.77
CA ILE A 47 -14.28 0.92 -22.30
C ILE A 47 -13.12 1.48 -23.11
N ASN A 48 -13.34 2.59 -23.82
CA ASN A 48 -12.41 3.11 -24.82
C ASN A 48 -11.93 1.99 -25.78
N ASN A 49 -10.64 1.64 -25.74
CA ASN A 49 -10.01 0.57 -26.52
C ASN A 49 -9.87 -0.76 -25.75
N TYR A 50 -10.30 -0.83 -24.49
CA TYR A 50 -10.20 -2.02 -23.65
C TYR A 50 -11.48 -2.85 -23.72
N LEU A 51 -11.34 -4.10 -24.15
CA LEU A 51 -12.39 -5.11 -24.07
C LEU A 51 -12.34 -5.80 -22.70
N LEU A 52 -13.41 -5.65 -21.90
CA LEU A 52 -13.53 -6.33 -20.61
C LEU A 52 -14.01 -7.77 -20.82
N LYS A 53 -13.19 -8.72 -20.39
CA LYS A 53 -13.47 -10.16 -20.41
C LYS A 53 -13.95 -10.62 -19.03
N LYS A 54 -13.53 -11.83 -18.62
CA LYS A 54 -13.93 -12.46 -17.36
C LYS A 54 -13.49 -11.65 -16.14
N GLU A 55 -14.28 -11.73 -15.07
CA GLU A 55 -13.87 -11.33 -13.73
C GLU A 55 -12.74 -12.25 -13.26
N ILE A 56 -11.64 -11.67 -12.78
CA ILE A 56 -10.45 -12.37 -12.28
C ILE A 56 -10.23 -12.14 -10.78
N GLY A 57 -10.98 -11.22 -10.16
CA GLY A 57 -10.94 -10.98 -8.73
C GLY A 57 -12.01 -10.01 -8.28
N ARG A 58 -12.33 -10.02 -6.98
CA ARG A 58 -13.30 -9.12 -6.37
C ARG A 58 -12.81 -8.65 -5.01
N GLY A 59 -12.67 -7.34 -4.85
CA GLY A 59 -12.28 -6.71 -3.60
C GLY A 59 -13.46 -6.09 -2.85
N ALA A 60 -13.17 -5.46 -1.72
CA ALA A 60 -14.17 -4.79 -0.88
C ALA A 60 -14.84 -3.58 -1.56
N PHE A 61 -14.21 -2.99 -2.58
CA PHE A 61 -14.62 -1.73 -3.21
C PHE A 61 -14.81 -1.82 -4.72
N GLY A 62 -14.45 -2.94 -5.35
CA GLY A 62 -14.48 -3.06 -6.81
C GLY A 62 -14.28 -4.49 -7.30
N THR A 63 -14.46 -4.68 -8.60
CA THR A 63 -14.21 -5.94 -9.31
C THR A 63 -13.02 -5.78 -10.24
N VAL A 64 -12.23 -6.83 -10.41
CA VAL A 64 -11.08 -6.84 -11.31
C VAL A 64 -11.43 -7.75 -12.49
N HIS A 65 -11.30 -7.24 -13.69
CA HIS A 65 -11.54 -7.98 -14.93
C HIS A 65 -10.24 -8.13 -15.72
N LEU A 66 -10.15 -9.22 -16.47
CA LEU A 66 -9.17 -9.31 -17.56
C LEU A 66 -9.60 -8.33 -18.66
N GLY A 67 -8.79 -7.32 -18.94
CA GLY A 67 -8.94 -6.39 -20.05
C GLY A 67 -7.99 -6.71 -21.18
N ILE A 68 -8.41 -6.52 -22.43
CA ILE A 68 -7.50 -6.58 -23.59
C ILE A 68 -7.58 -5.26 -24.34
N ASP A 69 -6.43 -4.62 -24.55
CA ASP A 69 -6.31 -3.49 -25.47
C ASP A 69 -6.42 -3.99 -26.90
N GLU A 70 -7.48 -3.63 -27.63
CA GLU A 70 -7.72 -4.12 -28.99
C GLU A 70 -6.68 -3.63 -30.00
N ASN A 71 -5.98 -2.53 -29.72
CA ASN A 71 -4.97 -2.00 -30.63
C ASN A 71 -3.66 -2.78 -30.56
N THR A 72 -3.29 -3.23 -29.36
CA THR A 72 -2.00 -3.87 -29.09
C THR A 72 -2.11 -5.36 -28.77
N ASN A 73 -3.34 -5.84 -28.56
CA ASN A 73 -3.67 -7.17 -28.04
C ASN A 73 -2.98 -7.50 -26.70
N THR A 74 -2.63 -6.47 -25.92
CA THR A 74 -1.99 -6.62 -24.61
C THR A 74 -3.04 -6.83 -23.54
N GLU A 75 -2.78 -7.77 -22.62
CA GLU A 75 -3.64 -8.08 -21.49
C GLU A 75 -3.33 -7.20 -20.28
N TYR A 76 -4.38 -6.75 -19.61
CA TYR A 76 -4.33 -5.92 -18.41
C TYR A 76 -5.29 -6.44 -17.34
N ALA A 77 -5.01 -6.10 -16.08
CA ALA A 77 -5.98 -6.22 -15.00
C ALA A 77 -6.71 -4.88 -14.83
N ILE A 78 -8.03 -4.85 -15.07
CA ILE A 78 -8.83 -3.63 -14.99
C ILE A 78 -9.71 -3.68 -13.75
N LYS A 79 -9.37 -2.86 -12.74
CA LYS A 79 -10.11 -2.70 -11.49
C LYS A 79 -11.21 -1.66 -11.71
N GLU A 80 -12.46 -2.10 -11.64
CA GLU A 80 -13.68 -1.29 -11.75
C GLU A 80 -14.25 -0.96 -10.37
N PHE A 81 -14.52 0.31 -10.13
CA PHE A 81 -15.16 0.82 -8.91
C PHE A 81 -16.49 1.48 -9.25
N SER A 82 -17.54 1.20 -8.46
CA SER A 82 -18.83 1.90 -8.57
C SER A 82 -18.86 3.13 -7.66
N LYS A 83 -18.92 4.32 -8.25
CA LYS A 83 -19.00 5.62 -7.57
C LYS A 83 -20.21 5.68 -6.63
N SER A 84 -21.37 5.18 -7.03
CA SER A 84 -22.59 5.18 -6.21
C SER A 84 -22.46 4.23 -5.02
N ARG A 85 -21.84 3.06 -5.19
CA ARG A 85 -21.56 2.13 -4.08
C ARG A 85 -20.58 2.74 -3.09
N LEU A 86 -19.55 3.43 -3.58
CA LEU A 86 -18.59 4.16 -2.73
C LEU A 86 -19.30 5.27 -1.93
N ARG A 87 -20.12 6.11 -2.58
CA ARG A 87 -20.92 7.16 -1.93
C ARG A 87 -21.95 6.63 -0.93
N LYS A 88 -22.62 5.51 -1.23
CA LYS A 88 -23.57 4.87 -0.31
C LYS A 88 -22.87 4.33 0.93
N LYS A 89 -21.70 3.70 0.77
CA LYS A 89 -20.90 3.20 1.88
C LYS A 89 -20.40 4.35 2.77
N GLU A 90 -19.96 5.45 2.17
CA GLU A 90 -19.63 6.70 2.87
C GLU A 90 -20.80 7.21 3.74
N GLN A 91 -22.01 7.31 3.17
CA GLN A 91 -23.19 7.72 3.94
C GLN A 91 -23.46 6.77 5.11
N MET A 92 -23.38 5.45 4.89
CA MET A 92 -23.58 4.45 5.94
C MET A 92 -22.56 4.56 7.09
N ASP A 93 -21.29 4.81 6.77
CA ASP A 93 -20.22 4.94 7.77
C ASP A 93 -20.36 6.23 8.59
N LEU A 94 -20.85 7.31 7.99
CA LEU A 94 -21.22 8.55 8.68
C LEU A 94 -22.40 8.32 9.64
N PHE A 95 -23.44 7.60 9.23
CA PHE A 95 -24.60 7.28 10.10
C PHE A 95 -24.20 6.39 11.29
N ARG A 96 -23.26 5.47 11.11
CA ARG A 96 -22.71 4.64 12.19
C ARG A 96 -21.87 5.45 13.18
N SER A 97 -21.18 6.48 12.70
CA SER A 97 -20.31 7.34 13.51
C SER A 97 -21.03 8.54 14.16
N GLY A 98 -22.25 8.86 13.70
CA GLY A 98 -22.96 10.12 14.01
C GLY A 98 -24.39 9.99 14.54
N GLY A 99 -24.77 8.87 15.18
CA GLY A 99 -26.12 8.71 15.73
C GLY A 99 -26.49 9.81 16.77
N PRO A 100 -27.64 10.49 16.64
CA PRO A 100 -28.03 11.56 17.55
C PRO A 100 -28.29 11.05 18.97
N ARG A 101 -27.74 11.75 19.97
CA ARG A 101 -28.12 11.63 21.39
C ARG A 101 -29.56 12.14 21.59
N GLY A 102 -30.52 11.31 21.21
CA GLY A 102 -31.95 11.53 21.45
C GLY A 102 -32.34 11.21 22.89
N ARG A 103 -32.69 12.25 23.63
CA ARG A 103 -33.25 12.23 24.99
C ARG A 103 -34.70 11.71 24.95
N GLY A 104 -35.00 10.52 25.48
CA GLY A 104 -36.39 10.01 25.47
C GLY A 104 -36.64 8.62 26.09
N ARG A 105 -36.75 8.58 27.42
CA ARG A 105 -37.59 7.71 28.28
C ARG A 105 -38.12 6.37 27.71
N GLY A 106 -37.53 5.25 28.14
CA GLY A 106 -38.09 3.89 28.02
C GLY A 106 -37.21 2.85 28.70
N ARG A 107 -37.75 2.19 29.73
CA ARG A 107 -37.04 1.36 30.71
C ARG A 107 -36.97 -0.10 30.23
N MET A 108 -35.78 -0.67 30.03
CA MET A 108 -35.57 -2.13 30.09
C MET A 108 -34.12 -2.43 30.53
N MET A 109 -34.00 -3.12 31.67
CA MET A 109 -32.76 -3.69 32.21
C MET A 109 -32.27 -4.83 31.33
N GLY A 110 -30.95 -4.94 31.11
CA GLY A 110 -30.33 -6.15 30.59
C GLY A 110 -28.88 -5.95 30.16
N LEU A 111 -27.94 -6.35 31.03
CA LEU A 111 -26.51 -6.61 30.83
C LEU A 111 -25.65 -5.56 30.09
N GLY A 112 -24.81 -4.88 30.88
CA GLY A 112 -23.76 -3.99 30.40
C GLY A 112 -22.68 -4.75 29.62
N VAL A 113 -22.64 -4.49 28.31
CA VAL A 113 -21.47 -4.75 27.47
C VAL A 113 -20.72 -3.42 27.35
N ASN A 114 -19.49 -3.37 27.85
CA ASN A 114 -18.56 -2.26 27.66
C ASN A 114 -18.31 -2.04 26.16
N ARG A 115 -19.12 -1.17 25.53
CA ARG A 115 -18.91 -0.65 24.16
C ARG A 115 -17.79 0.38 24.09
N GLY A 116 -16.65 0.08 24.73
CA GLY A 116 -15.50 0.98 24.84
C GLY A 116 -14.31 0.63 23.94
N ALA A 117 -14.29 -0.55 23.32
CA ALA A 117 -13.12 -1.05 22.58
C ALA A 117 -13.25 -0.99 21.04
N ALA A 118 -14.44 -0.70 20.50
CA ALA A 118 -14.71 -0.74 19.05
C ALA A 118 -14.74 0.64 18.35
N ALA A 119 -14.33 1.72 19.02
CA ALA A 119 -14.53 3.10 18.56
C ALA A 119 -13.23 3.83 18.19
N ALA A 120 -12.21 3.13 17.68
CA ALA A 120 -10.92 3.73 17.29
C ALA A 120 -10.60 3.63 15.79
N ALA A 121 -11.51 3.13 14.95
CA ALA A 121 -11.43 3.31 13.51
C ALA A 121 -12.27 4.54 13.13
N VAL A 122 -11.65 5.72 13.04
CA VAL A 122 -12.26 6.83 12.28
C VAL A 122 -12.30 6.34 10.84
N ALA A 123 -13.48 5.88 10.41
CA ALA A 123 -13.76 5.35 9.09
C ALA A 123 -13.27 6.34 8.03
N SER A 124 -12.19 5.97 7.35
CA SER A 124 -11.71 6.68 6.18
C SER A 124 -12.72 6.50 5.06
N ASN A 125 -13.16 7.61 4.46
CA ASN A 125 -14.11 7.63 3.36
C ASN A 125 -13.64 6.70 2.22
N PRO A 126 -14.46 5.74 1.74
CA PRO A 126 -14.09 4.85 0.64
C PRO A 126 -13.59 5.56 -0.61
N LEU A 127 -14.13 6.75 -0.95
CA LEU A 127 -13.65 7.55 -2.07
C LEU A 127 -12.25 8.13 -1.80
N ASP A 128 -11.97 8.53 -0.57
CA ASP A 128 -10.66 9.05 -0.21
C ASP A 128 -9.60 7.94 -0.15
N LEU A 129 -10.00 6.71 0.19
CA LEU A 129 -9.12 5.54 0.08
C LEU A 129 -8.72 5.27 -1.38
N VAL A 130 -9.69 5.26 -2.30
CA VAL A 130 -9.41 5.08 -3.74
C VAL A 130 -8.56 6.22 -4.29
N ARG A 131 -8.82 7.47 -3.89
CA ARG A 131 -7.99 8.63 -4.26
C ARG A 131 -6.58 8.57 -3.67
N GLY A 132 -6.45 8.10 -2.44
CA GLY A 132 -5.17 7.89 -1.76
C GLY A 132 -4.33 6.82 -2.45
N GLU A 133 -4.93 5.65 -2.69
CA GLU A 133 -4.35 4.54 -3.48
C GLU A 133 -3.85 5.08 -4.83
N LEU A 134 -4.69 5.84 -5.53
CA LEU A 134 -4.32 6.43 -6.82
C LEU A 134 -3.15 7.42 -6.74
N ALA A 135 -3.15 8.30 -5.75
CA ALA A 135 -2.09 9.30 -5.56
C ALA A 135 -0.74 8.66 -5.22
N VAL A 136 -0.76 7.53 -4.50
CA VAL A 136 0.42 6.71 -4.24
C VAL A 136 0.89 6.07 -5.55
N LEU A 137 0.04 5.30 -6.22
CA LEU A 137 0.39 4.53 -7.43
C LEU A 137 0.95 5.39 -8.57
N LYS A 138 0.44 6.62 -8.75
CA LYS A 138 0.97 7.57 -9.76
C LYS A 138 2.42 7.98 -9.54
N LYS A 139 2.96 7.81 -8.34
CA LYS A 139 4.36 8.12 -8.00
C LYS A 139 5.26 6.89 -8.08
N LEU A 140 4.72 5.68 -8.18
CA LEU A 140 5.52 4.47 -8.06
C LEU A 140 5.96 3.95 -9.44
N ASN A 141 7.24 3.61 -9.54
CA ASN A 141 7.79 2.91 -10.70
C ASN A 141 8.91 1.97 -10.27
N HIS A 142 8.54 0.72 -9.96
CA HIS A 142 9.48 -0.27 -9.46
C HIS A 142 9.09 -1.68 -9.97
N PRO A 143 10.04 -2.62 -10.21
CA PRO A 143 9.78 -3.89 -10.87
C PRO A 143 8.93 -4.81 -9.99
N HIS A 144 9.08 -4.67 -8.67
CA HIS A 144 8.33 -5.41 -7.66
C HIS A 144 7.11 -4.64 -7.11
N ILE A 145 6.69 -3.57 -7.78
CA ILE A 145 5.43 -2.88 -7.51
C ILE A 145 4.55 -2.98 -8.76
N VAL A 146 3.25 -3.20 -8.59
CA VAL A 146 2.32 -3.22 -9.72
C VAL A 146 2.28 -1.87 -10.43
N ARG A 147 2.35 -1.89 -11.76
CA ARG A 147 2.25 -0.67 -12.55
C ARG A 147 0.80 -0.32 -12.83
N LEU A 148 0.43 0.92 -12.52
CA LEU A 148 -0.77 1.57 -13.02
C LEU A 148 -0.44 2.24 -14.37
N TYR A 149 -1.19 1.91 -15.41
CA TYR A 149 -1.02 2.50 -16.75
C TYR A 149 -1.98 3.64 -17.01
N GLU A 150 -3.26 3.44 -16.69
CA GLU A 150 -4.30 4.38 -17.04
C GLU A 150 -5.41 4.41 -15.98
N VAL A 151 -5.99 5.59 -15.80
CA VAL A 151 -7.21 5.82 -15.03
C VAL A 151 -8.28 6.34 -15.98
N LEU A 152 -9.38 5.61 -16.08
CA LEU A 152 -10.52 5.96 -16.92
C LEU A 152 -11.67 6.39 -16.01
N ASP A 153 -12.07 7.66 -16.11
CA ASP A 153 -13.24 8.17 -15.44
C ASP A 153 -14.38 8.34 -16.46
N ASP A 154 -15.50 7.65 -16.25
CA ASP A 154 -16.71 7.86 -17.04
C ASP A 154 -17.58 8.92 -16.34
N PRO A 155 -17.56 10.19 -16.79
CA PRO A 155 -18.28 11.27 -16.12
C PRO A 155 -19.81 11.11 -16.20
N SER A 156 -20.30 10.37 -17.20
CA SER A 156 -21.72 10.09 -17.41
C SER A 156 -22.20 8.83 -16.68
N GLY A 157 -21.27 7.94 -16.35
CA GLY A 157 -21.52 6.66 -15.72
C GLY A 157 -21.15 6.60 -14.24
N ASP A 158 -21.46 5.45 -13.64
CA ASP A 158 -21.19 5.18 -12.24
C ASP A 158 -19.82 4.53 -12.00
N SER A 159 -18.97 4.38 -13.01
CA SER A 159 -17.74 3.59 -12.90
C SER A 159 -16.46 4.41 -13.03
N LEU A 160 -15.47 4.07 -12.21
CA LEU A 160 -14.07 4.48 -12.33
C LEU A 160 -13.24 3.23 -12.59
N TYR A 161 -12.28 3.29 -13.50
CA TYR A 161 -11.44 2.15 -13.85
C TYR A 161 -9.97 2.48 -13.70
N MET A 162 -9.21 1.50 -13.21
CA MET A 162 -7.75 1.55 -13.12
C MET A 162 -7.17 0.36 -13.88
N VAL A 163 -6.25 0.64 -14.80
CA VAL A 163 -5.63 -0.34 -15.70
C VAL A 163 -4.24 -0.70 -15.19
N PHE A 164 -4.04 -1.96 -14.80
CA PHE A 164 -2.81 -2.47 -14.19
C PHE A 164 -2.13 -3.55 -15.04
N ASP A 165 -0.86 -3.83 -14.74
CA ASP A 165 -0.18 -5.06 -15.21
C ASP A 165 -1.07 -6.29 -14.94
N MET A 166 -1.16 -7.21 -15.91
CA MET A 166 -1.81 -8.50 -15.69
C MET A 166 -0.86 -9.48 -14.98
N MET A 167 -1.29 -10.02 -13.84
CA MET A 167 -0.53 -10.98 -13.04
C MET A 167 -1.05 -12.40 -13.30
N HIS A 168 -0.50 -13.05 -14.33
CA HIS A 168 -0.99 -14.33 -14.86
C HIS A 168 -0.94 -15.48 -13.87
N ASN A 169 0.04 -15.48 -12.97
CA ASN A 169 0.29 -16.59 -12.05
C ASN A 169 -0.42 -16.40 -10.70
N GLY A 170 -1.25 -15.35 -10.56
CA GLY A 170 -2.11 -15.15 -9.40
C GLY A 170 -1.34 -14.73 -8.14
N VAL A 171 -1.91 -15.04 -6.97
CA VAL A 171 -1.30 -14.76 -5.67
C VAL A 171 -0.06 -15.61 -5.46
N LEU A 172 0.87 -15.11 -4.67
CA LEU A 172 2.07 -15.83 -4.26
C LEU A 172 1.67 -17.15 -3.60
N MET A 173 0.82 -17.10 -2.59
CA MET A 173 0.41 -18.28 -1.84
C MET A 173 -1.02 -18.11 -1.37
N ASP A 174 -1.82 -19.17 -1.49
CA ASP A 174 -3.17 -19.21 -0.98
C ASP A 174 -3.16 -19.70 0.46
N ILE A 175 -3.38 -18.80 1.42
CA ILE A 175 -3.36 -19.12 2.86
C ILE A 175 -4.78 -19.06 3.39
N GLU A 176 -5.28 -20.22 3.80
CA GLU A 176 -6.57 -20.35 4.46
C GLU A 176 -6.40 -20.63 5.96
N LEU A 177 -7.33 -20.14 6.79
CA LEU A 177 -7.25 -20.21 8.26
C LEU A 177 -7.15 -21.66 8.81
N ASP A 178 -7.72 -22.63 8.10
CA ASP A 178 -7.82 -24.02 8.56
C ASP A 178 -7.10 -25.02 7.65
N GLN A 179 -6.24 -24.54 6.73
CA GLN A 179 -5.49 -25.38 5.81
C GLN A 179 -4.00 -25.07 5.85
N VAL A 180 -3.19 -26.08 5.54
CA VAL A 180 -1.76 -25.91 5.31
C VAL A 180 -1.54 -25.97 3.81
N ALA A 181 -1.21 -24.83 3.22
CA ALA A 181 -0.84 -24.76 1.81
C ALA A 181 0.54 -25.40 1.57
N PRO A 182 0.84 -25.88 0.36
CA PRO A 182 2.13 -26.50 0.06
C PRO A 182 3.30 -25.55 0.35
N PRO A 183 4.19 -25.87 1.31
CA PRO A 183 5.31 -25.02 1.64
C PRO A 183 6.28 -24.85 0.47
N TYR A 184 6.97 -23.72 0.44
CA TYR A 184 8.01 -23.44 -0.53
C TYR A 184 9.34 -24.05 -0.08
N THR A 185 10.20 -24.35 -1.05
CA THR A 185 11.60 -24.65 -0.75
C THR A 185 12.29 -23.40 -0.23
N ASP A 186 13.37 -23.57 0.53
CA ASP A 186 14.16 -22.46 1.08
C ASP A 186 14.62 -21.48 -0.01
N ASP A 187 15.10 -21.99 -1.15
CA ASP A 187 15.54 -21.15 -2.28
C ASP A 187 14.38 -20.35 -2.91
N MET A 188 13.20 -20.94 -3.04
CA MET A 188 12.02 -20.27 -3.59
C MET A 188 11.50 -19.20 -2.62
N ALA A 189 11.45 -19.51 -1.32
CA ALA A 189 11.10 -18.56 -0.28
C ALA A 189 12.11 -17.41 -0.22
N ARG A 190 13.42 -17.69 -0.26
CA ARG A 190 14.49 -16.68 -0.29
C ARG A 190 14.37 -15.77 -1.50
N ARG A 191 14.15 -16.32 -2.69
CA ARG A 191 13.95 -15.53 -3.92
C ARG A 191 12.80 -14.55 -3.76
N TYR A 192 11.59 -15.02 -3.44
CA TYR A 192 10.42 -14.14 -3.35
C TYR A 192 10.49 -13.19 -2.16
N PHE A 193 11.11 -13.59 -1.06
CA PHE A 193 11.36 -12.70 0.07
C PHE A 193 12.29 -11.54 -0.31
N LYS A 194 13.36 -11.81 -1.08
CA LYS A 194 14.24 -10.76 -1.64
C LYS A 194 13.47 -9.81 -2.57
N GLU A 195 12.64 -10.34 -3.47
CA GLU A 195 11.82 -9.52 -4.37
C GLU A 195 10.82 -8.64 -3.59
N MET A 196 10.17 -9.19 -2.56
CA MET A 196 9.30 -8.45 -1.63
C MET A 196 10.08 -7.36 -0.88
N MET A 197 11.27 -7.68 -0.34
CA MET A 197 12.15 -6.73 0.34
C MET A 197 12.48 -5.54 -0.55
N LEU A 198 12.88 -5.78 -1.80
CA LEU A 198 13.21 -4.71 -2.76
C LEU A 198 12.02 -3.78 -2.99
N GLY A 199 10.80 -4.34 -3.13
CA GLY A 199 9.58 -3.55 -3.27
C GLY A 199 9.26 -2.72 -2.02
N ILE A 200 9.33 -3.30 -0.82
CA ILE A 200 9.02 -2.60 0.44
C ILE A 200 10.08 -1.54 0.77
N GLU A 201 11.36 -1.82 0.54
CA GLU A 201 12.43 -0.85 0.70
C GLU A 201 12.20 0.39 -0.19
N TYR A 202 11.82 0.16 -1.45
CA TYR A 202 11.46 1.24 -2.37
C TYR A 202 10.28 2.09 -1.86
N LEU A 203 9.24 1.47 -1.29
CA LEU A 203 8.13 2.21 -0.68
C LEU A 203 8.59 3.03 0.53
N HIS A 204 9.38 2.42 1.41
CA HIS A 204 9.90 3.07 2.62
C HIS A 204 10.82 4.25 2.31
N ALA A 205 11.56 4.18 1.20
CA ALA A 205 12.39 5.28 0.69
C ALA A 205 11.57 6.43 0.08
N ASN A 206 10.36 6.13 -0.43
CA ASN A 206 9.40 7.11 -0.94
C ASN A 206 8.36 7.57 0.12
N ASP A 207 8.71 7.42 1.40
CA ASP A 207 7.88 7.79 2.56
C ASP A 207 6.46 7.18 2.54
N ILE A 208 6.36 5.92 2.09
CA ILE A 208 5.12 5.13 2.05
C ILE A 208 5.28 3.88 2.92
N VAL A 209 4.27 3.59 3.74
CA VAL A 209 4.12 2.29 4.43
C VAL A 209 2.94 1.54 3.84
N HIS A 210 3.12 0.25 3.59
CA HIS A 210 2.12 -0.57 2.88
C HIS A 210 0.94 -0.93 3.78
N ARG A 211 1.23 -1.42 5.00
CA ARG A 211 0.30 -1.77 6.09
C ARG A 211 -0.60 -2.99 5.89
N ASP A 212 -0.54 -3.65 4.74
CA ASP A 212 -1.25 -4.92 4.50
C ASP A 212 -0.39 -5.90 3.70
N ILE A 213 0.85 -6.14 4.16
CA ILE A 213 1.76 -7.11 3.51
C ILE A 213 1.33 -8.51 3.91
N LYS A 214 0.96 -9.32 2.92
CA LYS A 214 0.51 -10.71 3.05
C LYS A 214 0.51 -11.40 1.68
N PRO A 215 0.47 -12.74 1.61
CA PRO A 215 0.45 -13.48 0.34
C PRO A 215 -0.61 -13.02 -0.67
N ASP A 216 -1.81 -12.64 -0.24
CA ASP A 216 -2.87 -12.15 -1.15
C ASP A 216 -2.50 -10.87 -1.91
N ASN A 217 -1.64 -10.04 -1.31
CA ASN A 217 -1.21 -8.75 -1.86
C ASN A 217 0.17 -8.84 -2.55
N LEU A 218 0.66 -10.06 -2.78
CA LEU A 218 1.88 -10.35 -3.53
C LEU A 218 1.47 -11.22 -4.72
N LEU A 219 1.49 -10.66 -5.92
CA LEU A 219 1.08 -11.37 -7.13
C LEU A 219 2.28 -11.73 -7.99
N LEU A 220 2.15 -12.80 -8.78
CA LEU A 220 3.17 -13.27 -9.70
C LEU A 220 2.79 -12.97 -11.15
N SER A 221 3.70 -12.30 -11.86
CA SER A 221 3.62 -12.15 -13.31
C SER A 221 3.85 -13.48 -14.03
N LYS A 222 3.58 -13.53 -15.34
CA LYS A 222 3.84 -14.70 -16.20
C LYS A 222 5.27 -15.25 -16.10
N ASP A 223 6.25 -14.37 -15.79
CA ASP A 223 7.68 -14.69 -15.73
C ASP A 223 8.13 -14.99 -14.29
N ASN A 224 7.20 -15.23 -13.35
CA ASN A 224 7.46 -15.46 -11.93
C ASN A 224 8.26 -14.33 -11.25
N VAL A 225 7.95 -13.09 -11.63
CA VAL A 225 8.38 -11.88 -10.91
C VAL A 225 7.25 -11.47 -9.97
N LEU A 226 7.57 -11.35 -8.68
CA LEU A 226 6.67 -10.88 -7.63
C LEU A 226 6.44 -9.38 -7.76
N LYS A 227 5.18 -8.99 -7.63
CA LYS A 227 4.71 -7.61 -7.57
C LYS A 227 3.79 -7.40 -6.39
N ILE A 228 4.07 -6.35 -5.63
CA ILE A 228 3.23 -5.89 -4.53
C ILE A 228 2.04 -5.12 -5.12
N VAL A 229 0.84 -5.46 -4.66
CA VAL A 229 -0.44 -4.86 -5.06
C VAL A 229 -1.22 -4.34 -3.86
N ASP A 230 -2.33 -3.65 -4.14
CA ASP A 230 -3.33 -3.16 -3.19
C ASP A 230 -2.82 -2.17 -2.13
N PHE A 231 -2.83 -0.89 -2.52
CA PHE A 231 -2.43 0.22 -1.65
C PHE A 231 -3.63 0.86 -0.94
N GLY A 232 -4.77 0.17 -0.85
CA GLY A 232 -6.04 0.70 -0.36
C GLY A 232 -6.02 1.16 1.10
N VAL A 233 -5.06 0.70 1.91
CA VAL A 233 -4.85 1.12 3.31
C VAL A 233 -3.46 1.72 3.57
N SER A 234 -2.65 1.88 2.52
CA SER A 234 -1.30 2.44 2.63
C SER A 234 -1.35 3.90 3.08
N GLU A 235 -0.27 4.35 3.73
CA GLU A 235 -0.19 5.70 4.27
C GLU A 235 1.11 6.37 3.83
N MET A 236 0.97 7.55 3.21
CA MET A 236 2.10 8.45 2.98
C MET A 236 2.37 9.24 4.26
N PHE A 237 3.63 9.30 4.67
CA PHE A 237 4.04 10.06 5.83
C PHE A 237 4.93 11.24 5.48
N VAL A 238 5.10 12.16 6.43
CA VAL A 238 6.04 13.27 6.25
C VAL A 238 7.43 12.71 6.49
N LYS A 239 8.37 13.00 5.58
CA LYS A 239 9.75 12.53 5.66
C LYS A 239 10.31 12.55 7.09
N GLY A 240 10.74 11.37 7.55
CA GLY A 240 11.29 11.17 8.90
C GLY A 240 10.25 11.03 10.03
N ASN A 241 8.95 10.96 9.73
CA ASN A 241 7.89 10.75 10.71
C ASN A 241 6.92 9.65 10.26
N ASP A 242 7.35 8.40 10.39
CA ASP A 242 6.61 7.19 10.01
C ASP A 242 5.58 6.73 11.07
N LYS A 243 5.15 7.64 11.96
CA LYS A 243 4.30 7.30 13.10
C LYS A 243 2.84 7.06 12.71
N LEU A 244 2.36 5.84 12.94
CA LEU A 244 0.97 5.43 12.76
C LEU A 244 0.16 5.61 14.04
N LYS A 245 -1.09 6.08 13.89
CA LYS A 245 -2.05 6.28 14.99
C LYS A 245 -3.28 5.37 14.92
N LYS A 246 -3.41 4.61 13.84
CA LYS A 246 -4.57 3.77 13.54
C LYS A 246 -4.10 2.36 13.20
N SER A 247 -4.81 1.36 13.70
CA SER A 247 -4.66 -0.03 13.23
C SER A 247 -5.42 -0.21 11.91
N ALA A 248 -4.79 -0.84 10.93
CA ALA A 248 -5.37 -1.25 9.65
C ALA A 248 -4.60 -2.48 9.14
N GLY A 249 -5.15 -3.16 8.12
CA GLY A 249 -4.57 -4.39 7.57
C GLY A 249 -5.20 -5.67 8.12
N SER A 250 -4.70 -6.79 7.63
CA SER A 250 -5.22 -8.13 7.92
C SER A 250 -4.76 -8.62 9.31
N PRO A 251 -5.66 -9.04 10.22
CA PRO A 251 -5.33 -9.33 11.62
C PRO A 251 -4.17 -10.29 11.85
N ALA A 252 -4.08 -11.40 11.10
CA ALA A 252 -3.05 -12.42 11.30
C ALA A 252 -1.63 -11.95 10.93
N PHE A 253 -1.51 -10.86 10.15
CA PHE A 253 -0.24 -10.28 9.70
C PHE A 253 0.10 -9.00 10.48
N MET A 254 -0.76 -8.60 11.43
CA MET A 254 -0.62 -7.37 12.19
C MET A 254 0.50 -7.50 13.23
N ALA A 255 1.31 -6.45 13.37
CA ALA A 255 2.36 -6.40 14.37
C ALA A 255 1.81 -6.28 15.81
N PRO A 256 2.47 -6.85 16.83
CA PRO A 256 1.97 -6.88 18.21
C PRO A 256 1.64 -5.50 18.78
N GLU A 257 2.45 -4.50 18.46
CA GLU A 257 2.25 -3.12 18.91
C GLU A 257 0.95 -2.50 18.38
N LEU A 258 0.43 -2.95 17.23
CA LEU A 258 -0.84 -2.49 16.66
C LEU A 258 -2.06 -3.21 17.26
N CYS A 259 -1.86 -4.34 17.95
CA CYS A 259 -2.88 -5.09 18.67
C CYS A 259 -3.19 -4.50 20.05
N ILE A 260 -2.41 -3.51 20.51
CA ILE A 260 -2.61 -2.84 21.80
C ILE A 260 -3.69 -1.75 21.66
N ALA A 261 -4.71 -1.81 22.50
CA ALA A 261 -5.72 -0.76 22.56
C ALA A 261 -5.07 0.58 22.94
N LYS A 262 -5.24 1.61 22.08
CA LYS A 262 -4.62 2.93 22.24
C LYS A 262 -3.08 2.88 22.29
N HIS A 263 -2.47 2.09 21.41
CA HIS A 263 -1.01 1.93 21.25
C HIS A 263 -0.19 3.21 21.07
N GLY A 264 -0.82 4.37 20.81
CA GLY A 264 -0.12 5.63 20.60
C GLY A 264 0.48 5.72 19.19
N GLU A 265 1.69 6.26 19.07
CA GLU A 265 2.40 6.44 17.81
C GLU A 265 3.43 5.31 17.60
N VAL A 266 3.21 4.43 16.63
CA VAL A 266 4.10 3.29 16.32
C VAL A 266 4.81 3.48 14.98
N SER A 267 5.99 2.89 14.81
CA SER A 267 6.73 2.95 13.53
C SER A 267 6.02 2.11 12.46
N GLY A 268 5.55 2.74 11.39
CA GLY A 268 4.93 2.02 10.28
C GLY A 268 5.92 1.13 9.51
N LYS A 269 7.21 1.53 9.45
CA LYS A 269 8.25 0.70 8.83
C LYS A 269 8.48 -0.59 9.61
N ALA A 270 8.56 -0.50 10.94
CA ALA A 270 8.69 -1.67 11.80
C ALA A 270 7.48 -2.61 11.71
N THR A 271 6.27 -2.06 11.51
CA THR A 271 5.06 -2.88 11.32
C THR A 271 5.07 -3.62 9.98
N ASP A 272 5.53 -2.98 8.90
CA ASP A 272 5.68 -3.64 7.59
C ASP A 272 6.72 -4.77 7.67
N ILE A 273 7.84 -4.56 8.39
CA ILE A 273 8.88 -5.59 8.58
C ILE A 273 8.32 -6.82 9.32
N TRP A 274 7.48 -6.62 10.35
CA TRP A 274 6.79 -7.73 11.00
C TRP A 274 5.92 -8.51 10.01
N SER A 275 5.09 -7.82 9.24
CA SER A 275 4.20 -8.45 8.25
C SER A 275 4.99 -9.20 7.16
N MET A 276 6.18 -8.71 6.77
CA MET A 276 7.12 -9.46 5.92
C MET A 276 7.57 -10.76 6.59
N GLY A 277 7.91 -10.74 7.88
CA GLY A 277 8.26 -11.93 8.65
C GLY A 277 7.13 -12.96 8.71
N VAL A 278 5.90 -12.51 8.94
CA VAL A 278 4.72 -13.40 8.93
C VAL A 278 4.51 -14.00 7.54
N THR A 279 4.71 -13.20 6.49
CA THR A 279 4.63 -13.68 5.10
C THR A 279 5.71 -14.71 4.78
N LEU A 280 6.95 -14.52 5.26
CA LEU A 280 8.02 -15.52 5.16
C LEU A 280 7.65 -16.81 5.89
N TYR A 281 7.07 -16.70 7.09
CA TYR A 281 6.58 -17.86 7.83
C TYR A 281 5.54 -18.63 7.02
N CYS A 282 4.60 -17.95 6.36
CA CYS A 282 3.65 -18.59 5.46
C CYS A 282 4.34 -19.35 4.32
N MET A 283 5.36 -18.78 3.68
CA MET A 283 6.11 -19.47 2.61
C MET A 283 6.79 -20.74 3.13
N ILE A 284 7.38 -20.71 4.32
CA ILE A 284 8.14 -21.84 4.89
C ILE A 284 7.25 -22.93 5.48
N PHE A 285 6.09 -22.57 6.05
CA PHE A 285 5.25 -23.50 6.81
C PHE A 285 3.87 -23.74 6.20
N GLY A 286 3.48 -22.98 5.20
CA GLY A 286 2.17 -23.12 4.55
C GLY A 286 0.99 -22.59 5.35
N LYS A 287 1.22 -21.89 6.46
CA LYS A 287 0.21 -21.40 7.40
C LYS A 287 0.68 -20.14 8.12
N THR A 288 -0.21 -19.40 8.77
CA THR A 288 0.18 -18.29 9.65
C THR A 288 0.72 -18.80 11.00
N PRO A 289 1.58 -18.03 11.69
CA PRO A 289 2.12 -18.41 13.00
C PRO A 289 1.06 -18.38 14.11
N PHE A 290 0.01 -17.58 13.93
CA PHE A 290 -1.10 -17.47 14.87
C PHE A 290 -2.43 -17.63 14.12
N VAL A 291 -3.34 -18.42 14.69
CA VAL A 291 -4.68 -18.66 14.18
C VAL A 291 -5.66 -18.72 15.35
N SER A 292 -6.77 -17.99 15.25
CA SER A 292 -7.93 -18.17 16.12
C SER A 292 -9.19 -17.70 15.39
N GLY A 293 -10.32 -18.36 15.67
CA GLY A 293 -11.64 -17.92 15.21
C GLY A 293 -12.17 -16.68 15.96
N ASN A 294 -11.48 -16.25 17.02
CA ASN A 294 -11.81 -15.05 17.78
C ASN A 294 -10.72 -13.98 17.61
N LEU A 295 -11.10 -12.80 17.11
CA LEU A 295 -10.17 -11.71 16.83
C LEU A 295 -9.41 -11.21 18.07
N LEU A 296 -10.07 -11.16 19.23
CA LEU A 296 -9.43 -10.70 20.47
C LEU A 296 -8.41 -11.72 20.97
N GLU A 297 -8.74 -13.01 20.88
CA GLU A 297 -7.81 -14.10 21.20
C GLU A 297 -6.62 -14.10 20.24
N LEU A 298 -6.85 -13.93 18.93
CA LEU A 298 -5.78 -13.78 17.94
C LEU A 298 -4.82 -12.64 18.32
N TYR A 299 -5.35 -11.49 18.73
CA TYR A 299 -4.53 -10.37 19.20
C TYR A 299 -3.74 -10.69 20.48
N GLU A 300 -4.31 -11.44 21.42
CA GLU A 300 -3.54 -11.91 22.58
C GLU A 300 -2.43 -12.90 22.19
N MET A 301 -2.69 -13.81 21.25
CA MET A 301 -1.67 -14.73 20.73
C MET A 301 -0.53 -13.96 20.06
N ILE A 302 -0.84 -13.01 19.17
CA ILE A 302 0.15 -12.18 18.49
C ILE A 302 1.04 -11.46 19.52
N LYS A 303 0.47 -10.93 20.60
CA LYS A 303 1.22 -10.24 21.66
C LYS A 303 2.03 -11.16 22.57
N GLU A 304 1.48 -12.29 23.00
CA GLU A 304 2.04 -13.03 24.13
C GLU A 304 2.53 -14.45 23.76
N ALA A 305 1.90 -15.12 22.79
CA ALA A 305 2.22 -16.51 22.49
C ALA A 305 3.61 -16.65 21.81
N PRO A 306 4.42 -17.66 22.18
CA PRO A 306 5.64 -17.97 21.44
C PRO A 306 5.30 -18.42 20.02
N ILE A 307 6.25 -18.20 19.10
CA ILE A 307 6.13 -18.70 17.73
C ILE A 307 6.79 -20.07 17.68
N GLU A 308 6.09 -21.03 17.10
CA GLU A 308 6.60 -22.38 16.90
C GLU A 308 7.35 -22.47 15.58
N TYR A 309 8.61 -22.87 15.67
CA TYR A 309 9.48 -23.17 14.54
C TYR A 309 9.69 -24.69 14.53
N GLY A 310 9.55 -25.33 13.36
CA GLY A 310 9.83 -26.76 13.23
C GLY A 310 11.32 -27.08 13.39
N ASP A 311 11.66 -28.36 13.53
CA ASP A 311 13.05 -28.80 13.83
C ASP A 311 13.98 -28.77 12.60
N ASP A 312 13.45 -28.69 11.38
CA ASP A 312 14.20 -28.84 10.12
C ASP A 312 14.64 -27.51 9.47
N LEU A 313 14.77 -26.43 10.25
CA LEU A 313 15.23 -25.13 9.73
C LEU A 313 16.76 -25.04 9.74
N SER A 314 17.33 -24.30 8.79
CA SER A 314 18.73 -23.87 8.87
C SER A 314 18.90 -22.85 10.02
N ASP A 315 20.07 -22.85 10.66
CA ASP A 315 20.41 -21.90 11.72
C ASP A 315 20.20 -20.44 11.26
N ASN A 316 20.58 -20.15 10.02
CA ASN A 316 20.42 -18.84 9.41
C ASN A 316 18.95 -18.42 9.24
N LEU A 317 18.05 -19.35 8.87
CA LEU A 317 16.62 -19.05 8.75
C LEU A 317 15.97 -18.88 10.14
N LEU A 318 16.36 -19.70 11.11
CA LEU A 318 15.87 -19.58 12.48
C LEU A 318 16.31 -18.26 13.13
N ASP A 319 17.57 -17.85 12.96
CA ASP A 319 18.06 -16.53 13.40
C ASP A 319 17.25 -15.40 12.77
N LEU A 320 17.00 -15.47 11.45
CA LEU A 320 16.20 -14.47 10.75
C LEU A 320 14.79 -14.38 11.36
N PHE A 321 14.14 -15.51 11.60
CA PHE A 321 12.80 -15.54 12.19
C PHE A 321 12.77 -14.92 13.57
N HIS A 322 13.73 -15.23 14.44
CA HIS A 322 13.80 -14.63 15.77
C HIS A 322 13.99 -13.11 15.73
N ARG A 323 14.73 -12.59 14.75
CA ARG A 323 15.01 -11.16 14.62
C ARG A 323 13.90 -10.37 13.92
N ILE A 324 13.24 -10.96 12.91
CA ILE A 324 12.16 -10.30 12.16
C ILE A 324 10.80 -10.38 12.85
N LEU A 325 10.54 -11.47 13.59
CA LEU A 325 9.35 -11.66 14.40
C LEU A 325 9.61 -11.35 15.88
N ASP A 326 10.56 -10.46 16.16
CA ASP A 326 10.70 -9.85 17.49
C ASP A 326 9.47 -8.99 17.78
N LYS A 327 8.81 -9.30 18.90
CA LYS A 327 7.60 -8.60 19.32
C LYS A 327 7.87 -7.17 19.77
N ASN A 328 9.10 -6.87 20.18
CA ASN A 328 9.50 -5.51 20.51
C ASN A 328 9.94 -4.76 19.25
N PRO A 329 9.18 -3.74 18.78
CA PRO A 329 9.50 -3.01 17.57
C PRO A 329 10.81 -2.21 17.64
N ASP A 330 11.31 -1.90 18.84
CA ASP A 330 12.56 -1.12 19.01
C ASP A 330 13.81 -1.99 18.83
N THR A 331 13.70 -3.31 18.99
CA THR A 331 14.80 -4.28 18.80
C THR A 331 14.61 -5.17 17.58
N ARG A 332 13.42 -5.15 16.97
CA ARG A 332 13.13 -5.81 15.71
C ARG A 332 14.10 -5.37 14.61
N ILE A 333 14.58 -6.35 13.84
CA ILE A 333 15.53 -6.12 12.76
C ILE A 333 15.04 -5.01 11.80
N THR A 334 15.96 -4.16 11.38
CA THR A 334 15.68 -3.07 10.44
C THR A 334 15.86 -3.54 8.99
N MET A 335 15.28 -2.80 8.03
CA MET A 335 15.49 -3.09 6.60
C MET A 335 16.98 -3.14 6.23
N ARG A 336 17.78 -2.22 6.76
CA ARG A 336 19.24 -2.19 6.54
C ARG A 336 19.93 -3.48 7.00
N GLU A 337 19.57 -3.97 8.18
CA GLU A 337 20.13 -5.21 8.74
C GLU A 337 19.61 -6.45 7.98
N LEU A 338 18.36 -6.44 7.50
CA LEU A 338 17.83 -7.53 6.67
C LEU A 338 18.64 -7.73 5.40
N ARG A 339 19.07 -6.64 4.73
CA ARG A 339 19.88 -6.71 3.50
C ARG A 339 21.20 -7.47 3.67
N GLU A 340 21.75 -7.43 4.87
CA GLU A 340 23.05 -8.01 5.21
C GLU A 340 22.90 -9.38 5.87
N HIS A 341 21.67 -9.85 6.09
CA HIS A 341 21.41 -11.09 6.82
C HIS A 341 21.99 -12.31 6.09
N PRO A 342 22.67 -13.25 6.78
CA PRO A 342 23.27 -14.43 6.15
C PRO A 342 22.29 -15.28 5.34
N TRP A 343 21.06 -15.51 5.84
CA TRP A 343 20.03 -16.21 5.08
C TRP A 343 19.63 -15.49 3.76
N ILE A 344 19.63 -14.16 3.75
CA ILE A 344 19.24 -13.35 2.59
C ILE A 344 20.34 -13.31 1.53
N THR A 345 21.58 -13.18 2.00
CA THR A 345 22.77 -13.11 1.14
C THR A 345 23.34 -14.49 0.81
N ASN A 346 22.73 -15.56 1.32
CA ASN A 346 23.24 -16.92 1.26
C ASN A 346 24.73 -16.97 1.66
N ASP A 347 25.01 -16.50 2.89
CA ASP A 347 26.35 -16.33 3.46
C ASP A 347 27.28 -15.47 2.59
N GLY A 348 26.73 -14.42 1.97
CA GLY A 348 27.45 -13.47 1.11
C GLY A 348 27.68 -13.93 -0.33
N THR A 349 27.20 -15.11 -0.74
CA THR A 349 27.32 -15.61 -2.12
C THR A 349 26.38 -14.91 -3.09
N GLU A 350 25.27 -14.36 -2.59
CA GLU A 350 24.31 -13.58 -3.33
C GLU A 350 24.29 -12.13 -2.85
N THR A 351 24.43 -11.19 -3.78
CA THR A 351 24.36 -9.75 -3.45
C THR A 351 22.95 -9.22 -3.70
N MET A 352 22.51 -8.29 -2.84
CA MET A 352 21.33 -7.48 -3.08
C MET A 352 21.70 -6.30 -3.98
N LEU A 353 20.77 -5.84 -4.83
CA LEU A 353 20.90 -4.55 -5.53
C LEU A 353 21.17 -3.46 -4.51
N SER A 354 22.11 -2.55 -4.75
CA SER A 354 22.40 -1.45 -3.82
C SER A 354 21.15 -0.61 -3.53
N GLU A 355 21.08 0.04 -2.37
CA GLU A 355 19.92 0.89 -2.02
C GLU A 355 19.74 2.00 -3.06
N GLU A 356 20.84 2.56 -3.58
CA GLU A 356 20.82 3.59 -4.61
C GLU A 356 20.31 3.10 -5.96
N GLU A 357 20.57 1.85 -6.33
CA GLU A 357 20.04 1.22 -7.54
C GLU A 357 18.58 0.80 -7.37
N ASN A 358 18.21 0.32 -6.18
CA ASN A 358 16.86 -0.13 -5.89
C ASN A 358 15.88 1.05 -5.74
N CYS A 359 16.27 2.05 -4.95
CA CYS A 359 15.43 3.17 -4.51
C CYS A 359 15.67 4.43 -5.34
N ASP A 360 15.49 4.36 -6.66
CA ASP A 360 15.41 5.58 -7.49
C ASP A 360 14.30 6.49 -6.94
N ILE A 361 14.70 7.51 -6.17
CA ILE A 361 13.77 8.43 -5.52
C ILE A 361 13.01 9.17 -6.62
N VAL A 362 11.70 9.00 -6.64
CA VAL A 362 10.81 9.77 -7.50
C VAL A 362 10.92 11.21 -7.03
N SER A 363 11.44 12.09 -7.88
CA SER A 363 11.57 13.52 -7.57
C SER A 363 10.22 14.09 -7.15
N GLU A 364 10.23 15.08 -6.25
CA GLU A 364 9.02 15.82 -5.91
C GLU A 364 8.34 16.30 -7.20
N PRO A 365 6.99 16.17 -7.32
CA PRO A 365 6.28 16.59 -8.52
C PRO A 365 6.61 18.03 -8.87
N THR A 366 6.98 18.28 -10.11
CA THR A 366 7.26 19.63 -10.60
C THR A 366 6.00 20.50 -10.53
N GLU A 367 6.15 21.83 -10.48
CA GLU A 367 4.98 22.73 -10.52
C GLU A 367 4.15 22.53 -11.81
N GLU A 368 4.78 22.10 -12.90
CA GLU A 368 4.11 21.81 -14.17
C GLU A 368 3.30 20.50 -14.11
N GLU A 369 3.83 19.45 -13.48
CA GLU A 369 3.07 18.22 -13.16
C GLU A 369 1.93 18.49 -12.17
N MET A 370 2.15 19.39 -11.19
CA MET A 370 1.10 19.85 -10.27
C MET A 370 0.02 20.65 -10.99
N ASN A 371 0.38 21.52 -11.94
CA ASN A 371 -0.57 22.35 -12.71
C ASN A 371 -1.34 21.55 -13.78
N ASN A 372 -0.72 20.55 -14.40
CA ASN A 372 -1.40 19.63 -15.31
C ASN A 372 -2.32 18.67 -14.55
N ALA A 373 -1.93 18.27 -13.35
CA ALA A 373 -2.82 17.59 -12.43
C ALA A 373 -4.05 18.46 -12.13
N ILE A 374 -3.90 19.75 -11.77
CA ILE A 374 -5.00 20.65 -11.35
C ILE A 374 -6.24 20.67 -12.27
N LYS A 375 -6.12 20.41 -13.58
CA LYS A 375 -7.28 20.31 -14.49
C LYS A 375 -8.15 19.05 -14.26
N SER A 376 -7.58 17.99 -13.69
CA SER A 376 -8.21 16.71 -13.34
C SER A 376 -8.42 16.55 -11.81
N ILE A 377 -7.65 17.28 -11.01
CA ILE A 377 -7.29 16.92 -9.63
C ILE A 377 -7.72 17.97 -8.57
N ALA A 378 -8.62 18.89 -8.90
CA ALA A 378 -9.12 19.90 -7.96
C ALA A 378 -9.63 19.32 -6.62
N SER A 379 -10.10 18.07 -6.59
CA SER A 379 -10.57 17.41 -5.35
C SER A 379 -9.48 16.71 -4.53
N ILE A 380 -8.38 16.24 -5.13
CA ILE A 380 -7.37 15.41 -4.42
C ILE A 380 -6.31 16.31 -3.75
N PHE A 381 -5.90 17.41 -4.40
CA PHE A 381 -5.02 18.38 -3.75
C PHE A 381 -5.71 19.15 -2.63
N ALA A 382 -7.04 19.30 -2.68
CA ALA A 382 -7.82 19.82 -1.56
C ALA A 382 -7.70 18.90 -0.33
N VAL A 383 -7.70 17.58 -0.51
CA VAL A 383 -7.49 16.60 0.55
C VAL A 383 -6.04 16.64 1.06
N MET A 384 -5.03 16.66 0.18
CA MET A 384 -3.62 16.77 0.62
C MET A 384 -3.31 18.10 1.32
N LYS A 385 -3.83 19.24 0.82
CA LYS A 385 -3.74 20.54 1.50
C LYS A 385 -4.55 20.55 2.80
N ALA A 386 -5.72 19.91 2.86
CA ALA A 386 -6.49 19.80 4.08
C ALA A 386 -5.75 18.97 5.13
N VAL A 387 -5.13 17.85 4.76
CA VAL A 387 -4.36 16.97 5.67
C VAL A 387 -3.08 17.65 6.17
N THR A 388 -2.34 18.33 5.30
CA THR A 388 -1.14 19.10 5.68
C THR A 388 -1.51 20.34 6.52
N LYS A 389 -2.58 21.05 6.17
CA LYS A 389 -3.10 22.20 6.94
C LYS A 389 -3.71 21.74 8.26
N PHE A 390 -4.37 20.58 8.35
CA PHE A 390 -4.84 19.98 9.63
C PHE A 390 -3.67 19.63 10.55
N LYS A 391 -2.61 19.02 10.00
CA LYS A 391 -1.39 18.70 10.76
C LYS A 391 -0.65 19.96 11.24
N ARG A 392 -0.74 21.08 10.49
CA ARG A 392 -0.14 22.38 10.86
C ARG A 392 -1.03 23.25 11.78
N HIS A 393 -2.36 23.18 11.64
CA HIS A 393 -3.33 24.00 12.41
C HIS A 393 -3.85 23.32 13.69
N SER A 394 -3.63 22.02 13.91
CA SER A 394 -3.96 21.36 15.18
C SER A 394 -3.17 21.94 16.37
N ARG A 395 -2.09 22.70 16.11
CA ARG A 395 -1.27 23.36 17.15
C ARG A 395 -1.68 24.81 17.46
N SER A 396 -2.65 25.39 16.77
CA SER A 396 -3.09 26.76 17.01
C SER A 396 -4.37 26.97 16.22
N LEU A 397 -5.51 27.14 16.87
CA LEU A 397 -6.53 28.15 16.54
C LEU A 397 -7.70 28.06 17.55
N SER A 398 -8.21 29.22 17.94
CA SER A 398 -9.31 29.40 18.88
C SER A 398 -10.66 29.33 18.18
N GLN A 399 -11.70 28.88 18.89
CA GLN A 399 -13.08 28.67 18.41
C GLN A 399 -13.66 29.82 17.56
N LYS A 400 -13.20 31.07 17.77
CA LYS A 400 -13.67 32.25 17.03
C LYS A 400 -13.23 32.29 15.56
N SER A 401 -12.07 31.74 15.21
CA SER A 401 -11.60 31.70 13.81
C SER A 401 -12.31 30.63 12.98
N LEU A 402 -12.82 29.57 13.63
CA LEU A 402 -13.55 28.50 12.99
C LEU A 402 -14.92 28.97 12.48
N ASN A 403 -15.60 29.82 13.26
CA ASN A 403 -16.90 30.37 12.86
C ASN A 403 -16.78 31.37 11.70
N GLN A 404 -15.69 32.14 11.65
CA GLN A 404 -15.44 33.08 10.54
C GLN A 404 -15.18 32.34 9.22
N MET A 405 -14.38 31.27 9.25
CA MET A 405 -14.12 30.45 8.05
C MET A 405 -15.37 29.71 7.56
N MET A 406 -16.28 29.30 8.45
CA MET A 406 -17.55 28.68 8.05
C MET A 406 -18.53 29.68 7.41
N GLU A 407 -18.46 30.96 7.75
CA GLU A 407 -19.23 32.00 7.04
C GLU A 407 -18.64 32.31 5.66
N ASP A 408 -17.31 32.30 5.51
CA ASP A 408 -16.66 32.59 4.24
C ASP A 408 -16.88 31.47 3.21
N VAL A 409 -16.86 30.20 3.64
CA VAL A 409 -17.20 29.05 2.78
C VAL A 409 -18.67 29.08 2.32
N LYS A 410 -19.59 29.49 3.19
CA LYS A 410 -21.00 29.65 2.80
C LYS A 410 -21.20 30.76 1.75
N LYS A 411 -20.43 31.84 1.82
CA LYS A 411 -20.48 32.91 0.82
C LYS A 411 -19.91 32.49 -0.53
N GLU A 412 -18.88 31.63 -0.55
CA GLU A 412 -18.34 31.08 -1.80
C GLU A 412 -19.32 30.09 -2.48
N ASP A 413 -20.01 29.25 -1.71
CA ASP A 413 -21.04 28.34 -2.24
C ASP A 413 -22.26 29.11 -2.78
N GLU A 414 -22.70 30.18 -2.11
CA GLU A 414 -23.79 31.05 -2.60
C GLU A 414 -23.41 31.80 -3.88
N LEU A 415 -22.14 32.20 -4.02
CA LEU A 415 -21.62 32.86 -5.23
C LEU A 415 -21.50 31.88 -6.42
N ALA A 416 -21.14 30.62 -6.15
CA ALA A 416 -21.07 29.57 -7.16
C ALA A 416 -22.47 29.20 -7.69
N GLU A 417 -23.48 29.07 -6.80
CA GLU A 417 -24.87 28.84 -7.21
C GLU A 417 -25.46 30.02 -8.00
N ALA A 418 -25.14 31.26 -7.64
CA ALA A 418 -25.57 32.45 -8.37
C ALA A 418 -24.97 32.51 -9.78
N THR A 419 -23.71 32.09 -9.94
CA THR A 419 -23.01 32.07 -11.23
C THR A 419 -23.58 30.98 -12.16
N GLN A 420 -24.04 29.86 -11.60
CA GLN A 420 -24.64 28.77 -12.36
C GLN A 420 -26.06 29.08 -12.86
N ARG A 421 -26.79 29.98 -12.17
CA ARG A 421 -28.13 30.45 -12.59
C ARG A 421 -28.12 31.52 -13.68
N LEU A 422 -26.96 32.13 -13.96
CA LEU A 422 -26.80 33.16 -14.99
C LEU A 422 -26.36 32.59 -16.36
N GLN A 423 -26.15 31.28 -16.47
CA GLN A 423 -25.74 30.59 -17.71
C GLN A 423 -26.84 29.70 -18.32
N VAL A 424 -28.09 29.87 -17.89
CA VAL A 424 -29.31 29.35 -18.54
C VAL A 424 -30.16 30.54 -18.95
#